data_AF-A0A034VCY1-F1
#
_entry.id   AF-A0A034VCY1-F1
#
_cell.length_a   1.000
_cell.length_b   1.000
_cell.length_c   1.000
_cell.angle_alpha   90.00
_cell.angle_beta   90.00
_cell.angle_gamma   90.00
#
_symmetry.space_group_name_H-M   'P 1'
#
loop_
_entity.id
_entity.type
_entity.pdbx_description
1 polymer ?
#
loop_
_entity_poly.entity_id
_entity_poly.type
_entity_poly.pdbx_seq_one_letter_code
_entity_poly.pdbx_strand_id
1 'polypeptide(L)'
;MEISVKTKDENEARVAEEYLSSLSDLTCNSKPLINMLTMLAEENIGCASVIVKVVEQHIAKVPPDIKLPLLYLIDSIVKNVKSTYIHLFSQCIVNIFCDVFEKVNEKIRERMYALRLTWNEVFPSQKLYALDVKVKRIDNNWPITA
;
A
#
# COMPACT_ATOMS: atom_id res chain seq x y z
N MET A 1 -22.51 -13.47 23.18
CA MET A 1 -21.88 -13.44 21.84
C MET A 1 -22.01 -12.07 21.20
N GLU A 2 -23.18 -11.41 21.27
CA GLU A 2 -23.42 -10.08 20.67
C GLU A 2 -22.56 -8.94 21.26
N ILE A 3 -22.29 -8.93 22.58
CA ILE A 3 -21.46 -7.89 23.22
C ILE A 3 -20.01 -7.90 22.71
N SER A 4 -19.44 -9.10 22.49
CA SER A 4 -18.06 -9.28 22.03
C SER A 4 -17.85 -8.93 20.55
N VAL A 5 -18.90 -9.01 19.73
CA VAL A 5 -18.86 -8.60 18.32
C VAL A 5 -18.95 -7.08 18.23
N LYS A 6 -19.83 -6.46 19.02
CA LYS A 6 -20.01 -5.01 19.05
C LYS A 6 -18.73 -4.25 19.43
N THR A 7 -18.00 -4.76 20.43
CA THR A 7 -16.71 -4.18 20.87
C THR A 7 -15.61 -4.32 19.82
N LYS A 8 -15.67 -5.35 18.97
CA LYS A 8 -14.67 -5.55 17.91
C LYS A 8 -14.89 -4.55 16.77
N ASP A 9 -16.14 -4.39 16.34
CA ASP A 9 -16.51 -3.46 15.27
C ASP A 9 -16.22 -2.00 15.67
N GLU A 10 -16.46 -1.64 16.94
CA GLU A 10 -16.10 -0.32 17.49
C GLU A 10 -14.59 -0.08 17.48
N ASN A 11 -13.78 -1.08 17.83
CA ASN A 11 -12.32 -0.96 17.79
C ASN A 11 -11.80 -0.85 16.35
N GLU A 12 -12.32 -1.66 15.43
CA GLU A 12 -11.96 -1.58 14.00
C GLU A 12 -12.32 -0.22 13.40
N ALA A 13 -13.49 0.33 13.73
CA ALA A 13 -13.90 1.67 13.29
C ALA A 13 -12.96 2.76 13.83
N ARG A 14 -12.60 2.70 15.12
CA ARG A 14 -11.66 3.65 15.73
C ARG A 14 -10.28 3.59 15.06
N VAL A 15 -9.74 2.39 14.84
CA VAL A 15 -8.45 2.21 14.14
C VAL A 15 -8.52 2.75 12.72
N ALA A 16 -9.64 2.53 12.01
CA ALA A 16 -9.82 3.05 10.66
C ALA A 16 -9.76 4.59 10.63
N GLU A 17 -10.46 5.25 11.56
CA GLU A 17 -10.53 6.71 11.67
C GLU A 17 -9.17 7.31 12.04
N GLU A 18 -8.53 6.79 13.10
CA GLU A 18 -7.22 7.26 13.55
C GLU A 18 -6.16 7.08 12.47
N TYR A 19 -6.12 5.90 11.82
CA TYR A 19 -5.15 5.63 10.77
C TYR A 19 -5.38 6.53 9.55
N LEU A 20 -6.64 6.72 9.13
CA LEU A 20 -6.97 7.61 8.01
C LEU A 20 -6.62 9.07 8.33
N SER A 21 -6.83 9.53 9.55
CA SER A 21 -6.45 10.87 9.98
C SER A 21 -4.95 11.08 9.81
N SER A 22 -4.11 10.20 10.36
CA SER A 22 -2.66 10.30 10.20
C SER A 22 -2.19 10.09 8.76
N LEU A 23 -2.87 9.23 8.00
CA LEU A 23 -2.55 8.96 6.59
C LEU A 23 -2.77 10.20 5.72
N SER A 24 -3.78 11.01 6.04
CA SER A 24 -4.13 12.22 5.30
C SER A 24 -3.05 13.30 5.37
N ASP A 25 -2.19 13.26 6.39
CA ASP A 25 -1.04 14.17 6.51
C ASP A 25 0.15 13.74 5.62
N LEU A 26 0.17 12.50 5.10
CA LEU A 26 1.21 12.01 4.21
C LEU A 26 1.03 12.52 2.77
N THR A 27 1.26 13.81 2.59
CA THR A 27 1.10 14.51 1.29
C THR A 27 2.40 14.59 0.48
N CYS A 28 3.53 14.24 1.07
CA CYS A 28 4.84 14.22 0.43
C CYS A 28 5.67 13.04 0.96
N ASN A 29 6.86 12.82 0.39
CA ASN A 29 7.76 11.76 0.83
C ASN A 29 8.39 12.10 2.19
N SER A 30 7.61 11.95 3.27
CA SER A 30 8.01 12.24 4.64
C SER A 30 8.39 10.95 5.37
N LYS A 31 9.69 10.70 5.50
CA LYS A 31 10.21 9.54 6.23
C LYS A 31 9.70 9.46 7.68
N PRO A 32 9.61 10.57 8.45
CA PRO A 32 9.02 10.52 9.79
C PRO A 32 7.57 10.03 9.80
N LEU A 33 6.73 10.54 8.88
CA LEU A 33 5.33 10.14 8.80
C LEU A 33 5.18 8.69 8.32
N ILE A 34 5.98 8.27 7.33
CA ILE A 34 6.00 6.87 6.88
C ILE A 34 6.36 5.95 8.06
N ASN A 35 7.41 6.26 8.81
CA ASN A 35 7.81 5.45 9.96
C ASN A 35 6.73 5.42 11.04
N MET A 36 6.11 6.56 11.34
CA MET A 36 4.99 6.64 12.29
C MET A 36 3.81 5.75 11.87
N LEU A 37 3.38 5.86 10.62
CA LEU A 37 2.27 5.06 10.07
C LEU A 37 2.61 3.56 10.00
N THR A 38 3.89 3.21 9.79
CA THR A 38 4.37 1.83 9.88
C THR A 38 4.32 1.31 11.32
N MET A 39 4.74 2.10 12.31
CA MET A 39 4.62 1.73 13.74
C MET A 39 3.16 1.55 14.15
N LEU A 40 2.27 2.47 13.74
CA LEU A 40 0.83 2.32 13.97
C LEU A 40 0.25 1.04 13.36
N ALA A 41 0.74 0.66 12.17
CA ALA A 41 0.34 -0.59 11.52
C ALA A 41 0.81 -1.84 12.28
N GLU A 42 2.01 -1.78 12.86
CA GLU A 42 2.56 -2.85 13.71
C GLU A 42 1.79 -2.98 15.03
N GLU A 43 1.55 -1.87 15.72
CA GLU A 43 0.80 -1.82 16.98
C GLU A 43 -0.64 -2.32 16.83
N ASN A 44 -1.24 -2.12 15.65
CA ASN A 44 -2.62 -2.50 15.34
C ASN A 44 -2.71 -3.70 14.40
N ILE A 45 -1.76 -4.65 14.46
CA ILE A 45 -1.73 -5.83 13.57
C ILE A 45 -3.03 -6.67 13.61
N GLY A 46 -3.74 -6.68 14.74
CA GLY A 46 -5.05 -7.32 14.88
C GLY A 46 -6.14 -6.72 13.98
N CYS A 47 -5.95 -5.49 13.51
CA CYS A 47 -6.81 -4.75 12.58
C CYS A 47 -6.16 -4.55 11.20
N ALA A 48 -5.18 -5.39 10.82
CA ALA A 48 -4.43 -5.21 9.57
C ALA A 48 -5.31 -5.13 8.30
N SER A 49 -6.40 -5.91 8.25
CA SER A 49 -7.37 -5.86 7.13
C SER A 49 -8.04 -4.48 6.99
N VAL A 50 -8.33 -3.83 8.12
CA VAL A 50 -8.90 -2.47 8.16
C VAL A 50 -7.89 -1.47 7.64
N ILE A 51 -6.64 -1.53 8.11
CA ILE A 51 -5.56 -0.63 7.69
C ILE A 51 -5.28 -0.75 6.20
N VAL A 52 -5.19 -1.97 5.67
CA VAL A 52 -5.00 -2.21 4.23
C VAL A 52 -6.14 -1.60 3.42
N LYS A 53 -7.39 -1.76 3.87
CA LYS A 53 -8.57 -1.18 3.22
C LYS A 53 -8.54 0.36 3.26
N VAL A 54 -8.14 0.96 4.38
CA VAL A 54 -7.99 2.42 4.51
C VAL A 54 -6.94 2.93 3.52
N VAL A 55 -5.77 2.29 3.45
CA VAL A 55 -4.69 2.68 2.53
C VAL A 55 -5.14 2.53 1.07
N GLU A 56 -5.75 1.40 0.70
CA GLU A 56 -6.26 1.14 -0.65
C GLU A 56 -7.31 2.18 -1.08
N GLN A 57 -8.25 2.51 -0.20
CA GLN A 57 -9.28 3.51 -0.50
C GLN A 57 -8.73 4.93 -0.58
N HIS A 58 -7.76 5.26 0.27
CA HIS A 58 -7.16 6.59 0.30
C HIS A 58 -6.30 6.83 -0.95
N ILE A 59 -5.40 5.90 -1.29
CA ILE A 59 -4.52 6.04 -2.47
C ILE A 59 -5.32 6.16 -3.77
N ALA A 60 -6.49 5.53 -3.87
CA ALA A 60 -7.37 5.66 -5.03
C ALA A 60 -7.90 7.09 -5.23
N LYS A 61 -8.16 7.83 -4.15
CA LYS A 61 -8.84 9.14 -4.15
C LYS A 61 -7.90 10.35 -4.20
N VAL A 62 -6.66 10.23 -3.72
CA VAL A 62 -5.74 11.36 -3.66
C VAL A 62 -5.25 11.82 -5.06
N PRO A 63 -4.86 13.10 -5.21
CA PRO A 63 -4.18 13.62 -6.38
C PRO A 63 -2.92 12.81 -6.78
N PRO A 64 -2.53 12.81 -8.07
CA PRO A 64 -1.36 12.07 -8.56
C PRO A 64 -0.06 12.29 -7.77
N ASP A 65 0.22 13.52 -7.36
CA ASP A 65 1.47 13.89 -6.67
C ASP A 65 1.62 13.25 -5.28
N ILE A 66 0.51 12.79 -4.68
CA ILE A 66 0.48 12.18 -3.35
C ILE A 66 0.54 10.64 -3.42
N LYS A 67 0.30 10.04 -4.60
CA LYS A 67 0.22 8.58 -4.73
C LYS A 67 1.54 7.86 -4.49
N LEU A 68 2.67 8.44 -4.92
CA LEU A 68 3.98 7.82 -4.74
C LEU A 68 4.39 7.73 -3.24
N PRO A 69 4.24 8.78 -2.41
CA PRO A 69 4.39 8.67 -0.96
C PRO A 69 3.60 7.52 -0.33
N LEU A 70 2.36 7.30 -0.76
CA LEU A 70 1.53 6.21 -0.25
C LEU A 70 2.02 4.83 -0.69
N LEU A 71 2.59 4.69 -1.90
CA LEU A 71 3.28 3.46 -2.31
C LEU A 71 4.52 3.19 -1.44
N TYR A 72 5.26 4.23 -1.03
CA TYR A 72 6.38 4.07 -0.09
C TYR A 72 5.94 3.69 1.31
N LEU A 73 4.75 4.10 1.75
CA LEU A 73 4.16 3.60 2.98
C LEU A 73 3.87 2.09 2.88
N ILE A 74 3.22 1.66 1.80
CA ILE A 74 2.95 0.22 1.57
C ILE A 74 4.25 -0.56 1.61
N ASP A 75 5.29 -0.08 0.92
CA ASP A 75 6.63 -0.68 0.93
C ASP A 75 7.20 -0.83 2.34
N SER A 76 7.15 0.24 3.13
CA SER A 76 7.63 0.24 4.50
C SER A 76 6.87 -0.78 5.36
N ILE A 77 5.55 -0.86 5.24
CA ILE A 77 4.73 -1.81 6.01
C ILE A 77 5.10 -3.26 5.65
N VAL A 78 5.15 -3.59 4.35
CA VAL A 78 5.40 -4.98 3.92
C VAL A 78 6.84 -5.44 4.21
N LYS A 79 7.81 -4.54 4.26
CA LYS A 79 9.21 -4.87 4.57
C LYS A 79 9.50 -4.91 6.06
N ASN A 80 8.91 -4.02 6.86
CA ASN A 80 9.25 -3.89 8.27
C ASN A 80 8.30 -4.69 9.17
N VAL A 81 6.98 -4.59 8.94
CA VAL A 81 5.97 -5.30 9.76
C VAL A 81 5.75 -6.72 9.27
N LYS A 82 5.80 -6.93 7.94
CA LYS A 82 5.70 -8.24 7.30
C LYS A 82 4.40 -8.99 7.67
N SER A 83 4.48 -10.31 7.83
CA SER A 83 3.40 -11.17 8.33
C SER A 83 2.10 -11.01 7.51
N THR A 84 0.97 -10.80 8.18
CA THR A 84 -0.36 -10.61 7.61
C THR A 84 -0.41 -9.53 6.53
N TYR A 85 0.40 -8.48 6.62
CA TYR A 85 0.39 -7.40 5.63
C TYR A 85 0.89 -7.85 4.25
N ILE A 86 1.87 -8.75 4.18
CA ILE A 86 2.33 -9.30 2.89
C ILE A 86 1.18 -10.03 2.19
N HIS A 87 0.46 -10.87 2.94
CA HIS A 87 -0.68 -11.62 2.41
C HIS A 87 -1.83 -10.71 1.97
N LEU A 88 -2.19 -9.71 2.78
CA LEU A 88 -3.28 -8.79 2.47
C LEU A 88 -2.95 -7.89 1.27
N PHE A 89 -1.78 -7.25 1.27
CA PHE A 89 -1.38 -6.41 0.13
C PHE A 89 -1.17 -7.23 -1.14
N SER A 90 -0.75 -8.50 -1.07
CA SER A 90 -0.64 -9.37 -2.26
C SER A 90 -1.97 -9.54 -3.03
N GLN A 91 -3.11 -9.25 -2.41
CA GLN A 91 -4.43 -9.34 -3.02
C GLN A 91 -4.77 -8.10 -3.86
N CYS A 92 -4.30 -6.92 -3.46
CA CYS A 92 -4.65 -5.64 -4.08
C CYS A 92 -3.48 -4.90 -4.74
N ILE A 93 -2.22 -5.24 -4.43
CA ILE A 93 -1.03 -4.48 -4.83
C ILE A 93 -0.90 -4.32 -6.34
N VAL A 94 -1.27 -5.35 -7.10
CA VAL A 94 -1.25 -5.31 -8.57
C VAL A 94 -2.17 -4.22 -9.10
N ASN A 95 -3.39 -4.13 -8.56
CA ASN A 95 -4.37 -3.13 -8.98
C ASN A 95 -3.96 -1.74 -8.50
N ILE A 96 -3.56 -1.60 -7.22
CA ILE A 96 -3.06 -0.33 -6.67
C ILE A 96 -1.91 0.21 -7.53
N PHE A 97 -0.93 -0.63 -7.87
CA PHE A 97 0.22 -0.20 -8.65
C PHE A 97 -0.17 0.26 -10.05
N CYS A 98 -1.04 -0.48 -10.75
CA CYS A 98 -1.53 -0.11 -12.08
C CYS A 98 -2.32 1.20 -12.03
N ASP A 99 -3.25 1.34 -11.09
CA ASP A 99 -4.11 2.52 -10.94
C ASP A 99 -3.29 3.79 -10.63
N VAL A 100 -2.19 3.64 -9.89
CA VAL A 100 -1.24 4.75 -9.67
C VAL A 100 -0.46 5.04 -10.93
N PHE A 101 0.07 4.01 -11.60
CA PHE A 101 0.91 4.14 -12.80
C PHE A 101 0.20 4.89 -13.94
N GLU A 102 -1.09 4.62 -14.14
CA GLU A 102 -1.91 5.30 -15.15
C GLU A 102 -2.09 6.80 -14.89
N LYS A 103 -2.04 7.23 -13.63
CA LYS A 103 -2.40 8.59 -13.22
C LYS A 103 -1.20 9.52 -13.04
N VAL A 104 0.02 9.00 -13.06
CA VAL A 104 1.24 9.74 -12.74
C VAL A 104 2.13 9.95 -13.98
N ASN A 105 2.97 10.98 -13.91
CA ASN A 105 3.92 11.31 -14.98
C ASN A 105 5.12 10.33 -15.05
N GLU A 106 5.87 10.41 -16.14
CA GLU A 106 7.02 9.55 -16.43
C GLU A 106 8.09 9.55 -15.32
N LYS A 107 8.43 10.72 -14.77
CA LYS A 107 9.38 10.85 -13.65
C LYS A 107 8.95 10.06 -12.41
N ILE A 108 7.64 10.00 -12.12
CA ILE A 108 7.11 9.17 -11.03
C ILE A 108 7.14 7.68 -11.42
N ARG A 109 6.84 7.34 -12.68
CA ARG A 109 6.90 5.95 -13.17
C ARG A 109 8.29 5.34 -13.06
N GLU A 110 9.35 6.11 -13.31
CA GLU A 110 10.74 5.67 -13.06
C GLU A 110 10.97 5.28 -11.60
N ARG A 111 10.46 6.08 -10.66
CA ARG A 111 10.56 5.78 -9.22
C ARG A 111 9.71 4.59 -8.82
N MET A 112 8.55 4.41 -9.46
CA MET A 112 7.71 3.23 -9.27
C MET A 112 8.40 1.97 -9.78
N TYR A 113 9.14 2.04 -10.88
CA TYR A 113 9.96 0.93 -11.36
C TYR A 113 11.05 0.56 -10.35
N ALA A 114 11.81 1.55 -9.86
CA ALA A 114 12.80 1.33 -8.81
C ALA A 114 12.17 0.68 -7.55
N LEU A 115 10.98 1.14 -7.15
CA LEU A 115 10.23 0.57 -6.04
C LEU A 115 9.83 -0.89 -6.30
N ARG A 116 9.26 -1.20 -7.47
CA ARG A 116 8.85 -2.56 -7.86
C ARG A 116 10.02 -3.55 -7.77
N LEU A 117 11.24 -3.15 -8.14
CA LEU A 117 12.43 -4.01 -8.05
C LEU A 117 12.76 -4.42 -6.60
N THR A 118 12.38 -3.61 -5.62
CA THR A 118 12.62 -3.92 -4.21
C THR A 118 11.68 -5.00 -3.64
N TRP A 119 10.67 -5.42 -4.40
CA TRP A 119 9.66 -6.36 -3.94
C TRP A 119 9.94 -7.83 -4.30
N ASN A 120 11.03 -8.11 -5.02
CA ASN A 120 11.39 -9.48 -5.45
C ASN A 120 11.47 -10.47 -4.27
N GLU A 121 11.95 -10.03 -3.11
CA GLU A 121 12.07 -10.84 -1.89
C GLU A 121 10.87 -10.65 -0.93
N VAL A 122 9.84 -9.89 -1.33
CA VAL A 122 8.70 -9.51 -0.48
C VAL A 122 7.42 -10.21 -0.94
N PHE A 123 7.11 -10.12 -2.23
CA PHE A 123 5.91 -10.72 -2.81
C PHE A 123 6.26 -11.95 -3.66
N PRO A 124 5.35 -12.94 -3.79
CA PRO A 124 5.58 -14.10 -4.65
C PRO A 124 5.87 -13.71 -6.10
N SER A 125 6.84 -14.36 -6.75
CA SER A 125 7.23 -14.06 -8.14
C SER A 125 6.05 -14.08 -9.11
N GLN A 126 5.09 -15.00 -8.94
CA GLN A 126 3.87 -15.04 -9.76
C GLN A 126 3.04 -13.74 -9.67
N LYS A 127 2.98 -13.11 -8.49
CA LYS A 127 2.27 -11.83 -8.29
C LYS A 127 3.02 -10.69 -8.96
N LEU A 128 4.34 -10.68 -8.83
CA LEU A 128 5.20 -9.68 -9.45
C LEU A 128 5.21 -9.79 -10.98
N TYR A 129 5.17 -11.01 -11.52
CA TYR A 129 5.02 -11.27 -12.95
C TYR A 129 3.67 -10.75 -13.45
N ALA A 130 2.58 -11.01 -12.74
CA ALA A 130 1.27 -10.49 -13.08
C ALA A 130 1.22 -8.96 -13.06
N LEU A 131 1.91 -8.33 -12.09
CA LEU A 131 2.10 -6.88 -12.05
C LEU A 131 2.82 -6.39 -13.30
N ASP A 132 3.99 -6.95 -13.61
CA ASP A 132 4.79 -6.50 -14.76
C ASP A 132 4.05 -6.67 -16.09
N VAL A 133 3.35 -7.80 -16.27
CA VAL A 133 2.52 -8.04 -17.47
C VAL A 133 1.40 -7.01 -17.58
N LYS A 134 0.72 -6.65 -16.48
CA LYS A 134 -0.34 -5.64 -16.52
C LYS A 134 0.21 -4.26 -16.81
N VAL A 135 1.29 -3.84 -16.15
CA VAL A 135 1.91 -2.53 -16.40
C VAL A 135 2.43 -2.45 -17.84
N LYS A 136 3.00 -3.55 -18.36
CA LYS A 136 3.44 -3.61 -19.76
C LYS A 136 2.32 -3.41 -20.78
N ARG A 137 1.08 -3.77 -20.45
CA ARG A 137 -0.09 -3.47 -21.31
C ARG A 137 -0.46 -1.98 -21.31
N ILE A 138 -0.10 -1.25 -20.25
CA ILE A 138 -0.31 0.20 -20.14
C ILE A 138 0.85 0.94 -20.80
N ASP A 139 2.07 0.45 -20.64
CA ASP A 139 3.30 0.99 -21.22
C ASP A 139 4.19 -0.14 -21.75
N ASN A 140 4.27 -0.27 -23.07
CA ASN A 140 5.02 -1.33 -23.75
C ASN A 140 6.51 -1.34 -23.37
N ASN A 141 7.07 -0.23 -22.90
CA ASN A 141 8.47 -0.12 -22.49
C ASN A 141 8.74 -0.73 -21.11
N TRP A 142 7.71 -1.08 -20.33
CA TRP A 142 7.88 -1.73 -19.03
C TRP A 142 8.57 -3.10 -19.17
N PRO A 143 9.68 -3.35 -18.47
CA PRO A 143 10.36 -4.64 -18.49
C PRO A 143 9.65 -5.65 -17.58
N ILE A 144 9.67 -6.93 -17.98
CA ILE A 144 9.23 -8.04 -17.13
C ILE A 144 10.47 -8.58 -16.44
N THR A 145 10.55 -8.43 -15.12
CA THR A 145 11.77 -8.75 -14.35
C THR A 145 11.52 -9.73 -13.20
N ALA A 146 10.26 -10.10 -12.96
CA ALA A 146 9.89 -11.18 -12.03
C ALA A 146 10.28 -12.57 -12.50
#